data_AF-A0A7J3XC52-F1
#
_entry.id   AF-A0A7J3XC52-F1
#
_cell.length_a   1.000
_cell.length_b   1.000
_cell.length_c   1.000
_cell.angle_alpha   90.00
_cell.angle_beta   90.00
_cell.angle_gamma   90.00
#
_symmetry.space_group_name_H-M   'P 1'
#
loop_
_entity.id
_entity.type
_entity.pdbx_description
1 polymer ?
#
loop_
_entity_poly.entity_id
_entity_poly.type
_entity_poly.pdbx_seq_one_letter_code
_entity_poly.pdbx_strand_id
1 'polypeptide(L)'
;MKPSKELSIGLLQILLARPPKLEELLDYAVKEVELGADYLARLPGFRSYLLSLLEAKSYEDADRVLYEALSTELRILESFLPKSYLEFLRAFLELYYIDYITLSLARAPGEIPDLAKASLVKLSGVTSLSSLVVEYSRCTSRNVRCALMRYLERVRSSYTKLGEPESRALDAVKALVAVRYFNYFRNAELLGLKLEELEKVLAEIGINPVVEVSLRRVLERLEKLEEAKLARYTVHEASATYPLLKELLAYSGGLANILTLYLVNRYYELKVLRYSLLPKSLRRW
;
A
#
# COMPACT_ATOMS: atom_id res chain seq x y z
N MET A 1 -23.44 13.22 -15.88
CA MET A 1 -22.57 14.39 -15.60
C MET A 1 -21.13 13.92 -15.67
N LYS A 2 -20.22 14.56 -16.41
CA LYS A 2 -18.80 14.18 -16.37
C LYS A 2 -18.20 14.67 -15.04
N PRO A 3 -17.45 13.84 -14.28
CA PRO A 3 -16.82 14.30 -13.05
C PRO A 3 -15.81 15.42 -13.35
N SER A 4 -15.88 16.56 -12.65
CA SER A 4 -14.86 17.61 -12.76
C SER A 4 -13.68 17.30 -11.84
N LYS A 5 -12.48 17.78 -12.19
CA LYS A 5 -11.27 17.56 -11.38
C LYS A 5 -11.42 18.17 -9.98
N GLU A 6 -12.08 19.31 -9.87
CA GLU A 6 -12.33 20.02 -8.61
C GLU A 6 -13.25 19.21 -7.68
N LEU A 7 -14.28 18.57 -8.24
CA LEU A 7 -15.19 17.71 -7.48
C LEU A 7 -14.47 16.44 -7.01
N SER A 8 -13.61 15.85 -7.85
CA SER A 8 -12.77 14.71 -7.46
C SER A 8 -11.81 15.08 -6.33
N ILE A 9 -11.16 16.25 -6.41
CA ILE A 9 -10.26 16.77 -5.38
C ILE A 9 -11.02 16.96 -4.06
N GLY A 10 -12.17 17.65 -4.10
CA GLY A 10 -12.98 17.90 -2.91
C GLY A 10 -13.45 16.61 -2.25
N LEU A 11 -13.89 15.62 -3.04
CA LEU A 11 -14.27 14.31 -2.53
C LEU A 11 -13.10 13.61 -1.81
N LEU A 12 -11.93 13.53 -2.46
CA LEU A 12 -10.76 12.87 -1.87
C LEU A 12 -10.29 13.58 -0.60
N GLN A 13 -10.34 14.91 -0.56
CA GLN A 13 -10.03 15.69 0.65
C GLN A 13 -11.03 15.41 1.77
N ILE A 14 -12.32 15.32 1.47
CA ILE A 14 -13.35 14.91 2.45
C ILE A 14 -13.03 13.52 2.99
N LEU A 15 -12.73 12.55 2.11
CA LEU A 15 -12.42 11.18 2.51
C LEU A 15 -11.15 11.09 3.38
N LEU A 16 -10.12 11.86 3.05
CA LEU A 16 -8.88 12.00 3.83
C LEU A 16 -9.10 12.69 5.19
N ALA A 17 -10.09 13.59 5.28
CA ALA A 17 -10.37 14.33 6.51
C ALA A 17 -11.26 13.54 7.49
N ARG A 18 -11.93 12.46 7.04
CA ARG A 18 -12.83 11.67 7.88
C ARG A 18 -12.05 10.98 9.02
N PRO A 19 -12.53 11.11 10.27
CA PRO A 19 -11.98 10.32 11.36
C PRO A 19 -12.44 8.85 11.28
N PRO A 20 -11.68 7.92 11.89
CA PRO A 20 -10.38 8.16 12.51
C PRO A 20 -9.29 8.35 11.45
N LYS A 21 -8.29 9.18 11.75
CA LYS A 21 -7.16 9.41 10.83
C LYS A 21 -6.15 8.27 10.95
N LEU A 22 -5.38 8.03 9.89
CA LEU A 22 -4.30 7.03 9.92
C LEU A 22 -3.32 7.30 11.07
N GLU A 23 -3.02 8.56 11.38
CA GLU A 23 -2.15 8.92 12.50
C GLU A 23 -2.72 8.50 13.86
N GLU A 24 -4.04 8.55 14.04
CA GLU A 24 -4.72 8.03 15.24
C GLU A 24 -4.56 6.50 15.30
N LEU A 25 -4.79 5.81 14.19
CA LEU A 25 -4.61 4.36 14.11
C LEU A 25 -3.15 3.93 14.41
N LEU A 26 -2.19 4.67 13.88
CA LEU A 26 -0.76 4.43 14.13
C LEU A 26 -0.42 4.64 15.61
N ASP A 27 -0.93 5.70 16.24
CA ASP A 27 -0.71 5.96 17.66
C ASP A 27 -1.27 4.81 18.53
N TYR A 28 -2.48 4.33 18.24
CA TYR A 28 -3.07 3.17 18.91
C TYR A 28 -2.22 1.91 18.72
N ALA A 29 -1.79 1.64 17.47
CA ALA A 29 -0.99 0.47 17.15
C ALA A 29 0.40 0.49 17.82
N VAL A 30 1.05 1.66 17.87
CA VAL A 30 2.33 1.86 18.57
C VAL A 30 2.18 1.69 20.07
N LYS A 31 1.08 2.19 20.66
CA LYS A 31 0.76 2.08 22.09
C LYS A 31 0.14 0.75 22.50
N GLU A 32 -0.08 -0.16 21.56
CA GLU A 32 -0.74 -1.45 21.76
C GLU A 32 -2.15 -1.38 22.36
N VAL A 33 -2.83 -0.27 22.10
CA VAL A 33 -4.22 -0.10 22.53
C VAL A 33 -5.09 -0.99 21.65
N GLU A 34 -5.90 -1.85 22.28
CA GLU A 34 -6.85 -2.69 21.53
C GLU A 34 -7.88 -1.80 20.84
N LEU A 35 -8.08 -2.05 19.54
CA LEU A 35 -9.08 -1.34 18.75
C LEU A 35 -10.46 -1.90 19.12
N GLY A 36 -11.21 -1.14 19.93
CA GLY A 36 -12.58 -1.49 20.28
C GLY A 36 -13.54 -1.42 19.09
N ALA A 37 -14.68 -2.08 19.20
CA ALA A 37 -15.74 -2.06 18.17
C ALA A 37 -16.19 -0.63 17.82
N ASP A 38 -16.23 0.28 18.80
CA ASP A 38 -16.57 1.70 18.59
C ASP A 38 -15.54 2.41 17.70
N TYR A 39 -14.25 2.05 17.82
CA TYR A 39 -13.23 2.59 16.94
C TYR A 39 -13.42 2.09 15.51
N LEU A 40 -13.59 0.78 15.36
CA LEU A 40 -13.74 0.13 14.06
C LEU A 40 -15.02 0.56 13.33
N ALA A 41 -16.10 0.83 14.06
CA ALA A 41 -17.34 1.35 13.50
C ALA A 41 -17.20 2.76 12.89
N ARG A 42 -16.17 3.52 13.30
CA ARG A 42 -15.87 4.84 12.74
C ARG A 42 -15.02 4.77 11.47
N LEU A 43 -14.34 3.65 11.20
CA LEU A 43 -13.51 3.51 10.01
C LEU A 43 -14.35 3.55 8.72
N PRO A 44 -13.99 4.39 7.73
CA PRO A 44 -14.73 4.52 6.47
C PRO A 44 -14.91 3.18 5.76
N GLY A 45 -16.14 2.82 5.40
CA GLY A 45 -16.44 1.58 4.68
C GLY A 45 -16.39 0.30 5.54
N PHE A 46 -15.91 0.34 6.78
CA PHE A 46 -15.78 -0.85 7.65
C PHE A 46 -17.00 -1.12 8.53
N ARG A 47 -17.89 -0.13 8.74
CA ARG A 47 -19.08 -0.29 9.59
C ARG A 47 -19.94 -1.49 9.17
N SER A 48 -20.12 -1.70 7.86
CA SER A 48 -20.90 -2.83 7.32
C SER A 48 -20.18 -4.18 7.41
N TYR A 49 -18.87 -4.18 7.69
CA TYR A 49 -18.03 -5.37 7.75
C TYR A 49 -17.57 -5.68 9.19
N LEU A 50 -17.99 -4.88 10.16
CA LEU A 50 -17.55 -4.97 11.55
C LEU A 50 -17.82 -6.36 12.15
N LEU A 51 -19.03 -6.90 11.96
CA LEU A 51 -19.38 -8.24 12.43
C LEU A 51 -18.48 -9.30 11.78
N SER A 52 -18.28 -9.22 10.47
CA SER A 52 -17.40 -10.15 9.74
C SER A 52 -15.94 -10.06 10.17
N LEU A 53 -15.45 -8.87 10.56
CA LEU A 53 -14.11 -8.71 11.12
C LEU A 53 -13.99 -9.30 12.53
N LEU A 54 -15.01 -9.10 13.38
CA LEU A 54 -15.04 -9.64 14.74
C LEU A 54 -15.19 -11.16 14.75
N GLU A 55 -15.86 -11.72 13.74
CA GLU A 55 -16.07 -13.17 13.57
C GLU A 55 -14.96 -13.87 12.77
N ALA A 56 -13.97 -13.12 12.25
CA ALA A 56 -12.89 -13.68 11.45
C ALA A 56 -12.07 -14.69 12.27
N LYS A 57 -11.94 -15.93 11.77
CA LYS A 57 -11.31 -17.05 12.48
C LYS A 57 -9.86 -17.30 12.04
N SER A 58 -9.44 -16.73 10.92
CA SER A 58 -8.10 -16.87 10.36
C SER A 58 -7.58 -15.55 9.79
N TYR A 59 -6.29 -15.54 9.45
CA TYR A 59 -5.61 -14.40 8.83
C TYR A 59 -6.19 -14.08 7.44
N GLU A 60 -6.46 -15.13 6.67
CA GLU A 60 -7.04 -15.06 5.33
C GLU A 60 -8.48 -14.53 5.37
N ASP A 61 -9.27 -14.93 6.38
CA ASP A 61 -10.63 -14.43 6.59
C ASP A 61 -10.61 -12.92 6.91
N ALA A 62 -9.73 -12.50 7.83
CA ALA A 62 -9.59 -11.09 8.18
C ALA A 62 -9.12 -10.26 6.99
N ASP A 63 -8.10 -10.72 6.26
CA ASP A 63 -7.62 -10.07 5.04
C ASP A 63 -8.74 -9.92 4.02
N ARG A 64 -9.48 -10.99 3.72
CA ARG A 64 -10.60 -10.95 2.76
C ARG A 64 -11.60 -9.84 3.12
N VAL A 65 -12.03 -9.79 4.38
CA VAL A 65 -13.00 -8.80 4.86
C VAL A 65 -12.44 -7.39 4.77
N LEU A 66 -11.17 -7.18 5.14
CA LEU A 66 -10.52 -5.88 5.02
C LEU A 66 -10.40 -5.41 3.56
N TYR A 67 -10.01 -6.31 2.64
CA TYR A 67 -9.94 -6.03 1.21
C TYR A 67 -11.32 -5.76 0.58
N GLU A 68 -12.37 -6.41 1.06
CA GLU A 68 -13.76 -6.15 0.64
C GLU A 68 -14.25 -4.78 1.12
N ALA A 69 -14.02 -4.43 2.39
CA ALA A 69 -14.36 -3.12 2.94
C ALA A 69 -13.68 -1.99 2.15
N LEU A 70 -12.37 -2.11 1.93
CA LEU A 70 -11.60 -1.16 1.12
C LEU A 70 -12.11 -1.10 -0.32
N SER A 71 -12.39 -2.25 -0.94
CA SER A 71 -12.91 -2.27 -2.31
C SER A 71 -14.23 -1.51 -2.42
N THR A 72 -15.13 -1.67 -1.45
CA THR A 72 -16.42 -0.96 -1.44
C THR A 72 -16.23 0.54 -1.34
N GLU A 73 -15.29 1.00 -0.50
CA GLU A 73 -14.95 2.42 -0.42
C GLU A 73 -14.36 2.95 -1.73
N LEU A 74 -13.38 2.25 -2.31
CA LEU A 74 -12.69 2.69 -3.52
C LEU A 74 -13.59 2.67 -4.77
N ARG A 75 -14.62 1.82 -4.82
CA ARG A 75 -15.63 1.84 -5.90
C ARG A 75 -16.37 3.17 -6.02
N ILE A 76 -16.48 3.91 -4.92
CA ILE A 76 -17.06 5.27 -4.96
C ILE A 76 -16.29 6.12 -5.97
N LEU A 77 -14.97 5.99 -6.03
CA LEU A 77 -14.11 6.77 -6.92
C LEU A 77 -14.38 6.50 -8.41
N GLU A 78 -14.90 5.32 -8.78
CA GLU A 78 -15.25 5.00 -10.18
C GLU A 78 -16.28 5.96 -10.77
N SER A 79 -17.14 6.52 -9.92
CA SER A 79 -18.17 7.48 -10.33
C SER A 79 -17.69 8.93 -10.35
N PHE A 80 -16.53 9.22 -9.73
CA PHE A 80 -16.07 10.59 -9.48
C PHE A 80 -14.70 10.92 -10.06
N LEU A 81 -13.91 9.93 -10.49
CA LEU A 81 -12.63 10.17 -11.15
C LEU A 81 -12.77 10.16 -12.68
N PRO A 82 -12.06 11.04 -13.40
CA PRO A 82 -11.94 10.91 -14.84
C PRO A 82 -11.24 9.60 -15.22
N LYS A 83 -11.54 9.06 -16.41
CA LYS A 83 -11.06 7.74 -16.86
C LYS A 83 -9.54 7.57 -16.76
N SER A 84 -8.76 8.58 -17.12
CA SER A 84 -7.28 8.51 -17.03
C SER A 84 -6.78 8.36 -15.59
N TYR A 85 -7.46 8.98 -14.61
CA TYR A 85 -7.15 8.82 -13.19
C TYR A 85 -7.61 7.46 -12.65
N LEU A 86 -8.65 6.86 -13.23
CA LEU A 86 -9.02 5.48 -12.93
C LEU A 86 -7.96 4.48 -13.43
N GLU A 87 -7.36 4.72 -14.60
CA GLU A 87 -6.22 3.92 -15.07
C GLU A 87 -5.00 4.05 -14.14
N PHE A 88 -4.73 5.26 -13.66
CA PHE A 88 -3.68 5.49 -12.65
C PHE A 88 -3.99 4.81 -11.31
N LEU A 89 -5.22 4.93 -10.80
CA LEU A 89 -5.71 4.23 -9.61
C LEU A 89 -5.48 2.72 -9.75
N ARG A 90 -5.90 2.13 -10.86
CA ARG A 90 -5.76 0.69 -11.14
C ARG A 90 -4.31 0.23 -11.11
N ALA A 91 -3.42 0.97 -11.78
CA ALA A 91 -1.98 0.68 -11.75
C ALA A 91 -1.42 0.81 -10.33
N PHE A 92 -1.81 1.84 -9.57
CA PHE A 92 -1.34 2.02 -8.19
C PHE A 92 -1.76 0.88 -7.28
N LEU A 93 -2.99 0.36 -7.43
CA LEU A 93 -3.53 -0.73 -6.61
C LEU A 93 -2.73 -2.03 -6.72
N GLU A 94 -1.93 -2.22 -7.77
CA GLU A 94 -0.98 -3.34 -7.83
C GLU A 94 -0.01 -3.35 -6.63
N LEU A 95 0.29 -2.19 -6.03
CA LEU A 95 1.11 -2.08 -4.81
C LEU A 95 0.52 -2.84 -3.63
N TYR A 96 -0.81 -2.91 -3.53
CA TYR A 96 -1.50 -3.60 -2.44
C TYR A 96 -1.30 -5.11 -2.47
N TYR A 97 -0.85 -5.62 -3.62
CA TYR A 97 -0.56 -7.03 -3.85
C TYR A 97 0.92 -7.31 -4.09
N ILE A 98 1.78 -6.28 -4.05
CA ILE A 98 3.18 -6.43 -4.44
C ILE A 98 3.91 -7.44 -3.56
N ASP A 99 3.53 -7.53 -2.29
CA ASP A 99 4.06 -8.51 -1.33
C ASP A 99 3.70 -9.93 -1.76
N TYR A 100 2.43 -10.17 -2.10
CA TYR A 100 1.98 -11.47 -2.62
C TYR A 100 2.64 -11.83 -3.95
N ILE A 101 2.73 -10.89 -4.89
CA ILE A 101 3.38 -11.10 -6.18
C ILE A 101 4.85 -11.49 -5.96
N THR A 102 5.55 -10.77 -5.08
CA THR A 102 6.96 -11.00 -4.78
C THR A 102 7.19 -12.38 -4.16
N LEU A 103 6.42 -12.74 -3.13
CA LEU A 103 6.50 -14.05 -2.48
C LEU A 103 6.17 -15.20 -3.45
N SER A 104 5.18 -15.00 -4.31
CA SER A 104 4.79 -15.98 -5.34
C SER A 104 5.91 -16.23 -6.35
N LEU A 105 6.52 -15.16 -6.87
CA LEU A 105 7.64 -15.26 -7.81
C LEU A 105 8.90 -15.85 -7.18
N ALA A 106 9.09 -15.63 -5.88
CA ALA A 106 10.21 -16.16 -5.13
C ALA A 106 10.07 -17.65 -4.78
N ARG A 107 8.84 -18.19 -4.82
CA ARG A 107 8.47 -19.48 -4.22
C ARG A 107 8.85 -19.53 -2.74
N ALA A 108 8.62 -18.43 -2.03
CA ALA A 108 8.82 -18.38 -0.59
C ALA A 108 7.92 -19.44 0.09
N PRO A 109 8.36 -20.06 1.19
CA PRO A 109 7.55 -21.03 1.93
C PRO A 109 6.27 -20.35 2.47
N GLY A 110 5.13 -21.02 2.30
CA GLY A 110 3.80 -20.52 2.68
C GLY A 110 2.79 -20.64 1.53
N GLU A 111 1.52 -20.85 1.86
CA GLU A 111 0.45 -20.81 0.86
C GLU A 111 0.18 -19.35 0.48
N ILE A 112 0.17 -19.07 -0.82
CA ILE A 112 -0.33 -17.78 -1.32
C ILE A 112 -1.85 -17.85 -1.16
N PRO A 113 -2.48 -17.03 -0.31
CA PRO A 113 -3.91 -17.10 -0.12
C PRO A 113 -4.61 -16.86 -1.47
N ASP A 114 -5.63 -17.66 -1.76
CA ASP A 114 -6.48 -17.49 -2.94
C ASP A 114 -7.35 -16.23 -2.78
N LEU A 115 -6.71 -15.07 -2.91
CA LEU A 115 -7.34 -13.76 -2.95
C LEU A 115 -7.97 -13.50 -4.32
N ALA A 116 -8.09 -14.49 -5.22
CA ALA A 116 -8.73 -14.30 -6.53
C ALA A 116 -10.20 -13.85 -6.41
N LYS A 117 -10.80 -13.94 -5.22
CA LYS A 117 -12.14 -13.43 -4.91
C LYS A 117 -12.16 -12.05 -4.25
N ALA A 118 -11.02 -11.48 -3.86
CA ALA A 118 -10.98 -10.16 -3.24
C ALA A 118 -11.48 -9.11 -4.23
N SER A 119 -12.55 -8.42 -3.86
CA SER A 119 -13.23 -7.41 -4.70
C SER A 119 -12.29 -6.32 -5.22
N LEU A 120 -11.19 -6.08 -4.51
CA LEU A 120 -10.16 -5.10 -4.87
C LEU A 120 -9.34 -5.52 -6.11
N VAL A 121 -9.17 -6.82 -6.40
CA VAL A 121 -8.47 -7.31 -7.62
C VAL A 121 -9.28 -6.97 -8.86
N LYS A 122 -10.61 -7.07 -8.76
CA LYS A 122 -11.52 -6.66 -9.84
C LYS A 122 -11.44 -5.15 -10.06
N LEU A 123 -11.32 -4.36 -8.97
CA LEU A 123 -11.17 -2.91 -9.05
C LEU A 123 -9.88 -2.49 -9.77
N SER A 124 -8.77 -3.22 -9.57
CA SER A 124 -7.52 -2.99 -10.32
C SER A 124 -7.61 -3.37 -11.80
N GLY A 125 -8.76 -3.86 -12.27
CA GLY A 125 -8.98 -4.25 -13.66
C GLY A 125 -8.36 -5.59 -14.04
N VAL A 126 -7.99 -6.40 -13.04
CA VAL A 126 -7.38 -7.71 -13.23
C VAL A 126 -8.42 -8.81 -12.95
N THR A 127 -8.40 -9.89 -13.73
CA THR A 127 -9.37 -11.00 -13.59
C THR A 127 -9.12 -11.85 -12.36
N SER A 128 -7.85 -12.08 -11.99
CA SER A 128 -7.45 -12.76 -10.75
C SER A 128 -6.05 -12.35 -10.27
N LEU A 129 -5.73 -12.64 -9.01
CA LEU A 129 -4.35 -12.42 -8.52
C LEU A 129 -3.35 -13.30 -9.30
N SER A 130 -3.74 -14.52 -9.64
CA SER A 130 -2.93 -15.44 -10.44
C SER A 130 -2.61 -14.87 -11.83
N SER A 131 -3.55 -14.19 -12.49
CA SER A 131 -3.27 -13.54 -13.78
C SER A 131 -2.28 -12.38 -13.61
N LEU A 132 -2.39 -11.60 -12.52
CA LEU A 132 -1.41 -10.56 -12.22
C LEU A 132 -0.01 -11.17 -12.00
N VAL A 133 0.09 -12.25 -11.24
CA VAL A 133 1.35 -12.97 -11.02
C VAL A 133 1.92 -13.49 -12.35
N VAL A 134 1.08 -14.03 -13.24
CA VAL A 134 1.49 -14.46 -14.59
C VAL A 134 1.99 -13.26 -15.41
N GLU A 135 1.35 -12.10 -15.33
CA GLU A 135 1.87 -10.92 -16.01
C GLU A 135 3.28 -10.61 -15.52
N TYR A 136 3.51 -10.63 -14.20
CA TYR A 136 4.81 -10.42 -13.59
C TYR A 136 5.81 -11.59 -13.76
N SER A 137 5.37 -12.77 -14.23
CA SER A 137 6.23 -13.96 -14.39
C SER A 137 7.35 -13.82 -15.43
N ARG A 138 7.30 -12.77 -16.28
CA ARG A 138 8.43 -12.39 -17.15
C ARG A 138 9.66 -11.94 -16.34
N CYS A 139 9.47 -11.53 -15.08
CA CYS A 139 10.56 -11.41 -14.13
C CYS A 139 11.00 -12.82 -13.74
N THR A 140 12.22 -13.19 -14.12
CA THR A 140 12.83 -14.48 -13.79
C THR A 140 12.60 -14.83 -12.31
N SER A 141 12.26 -16.09 -12.03
CA SER A 141 11.91 -16.55 -10.68
C SER A 141 12.92 -16.05 -9.65
N ARG A 142 12.45 -15.27 -8.66
CA ARG A 142 13.19 -14.60 -7.58
C ARG A 142 13.72 -13.18 -7.81
N ASN A 143 13.51 -12.55 -8.97
CA ASN A 143 13.97 -11.16 -9.16
C ASN A 143 12.95 -10.12 -8.66
N VAL A 144 13.01 -9.80 -7.37
CA VAL A 144 12.17 -8.78 -6.71
C VAL A 144 12.35 -7.39 -7.33
N ARG A 145 13.59 -7.03 -7.70
CA ARG A 145 13.90 -5.78 -8.40
C ARG A 145 13.09 -5.66 -9.69
N CYS A 146 13.06 -6.71 -10.52
CA CYS A 146 12.27 -6.69 -11.75
C CYS A 146 10.78 -6.45 -11.49
N ALA A 147 10.20 -7.09 -10.48
CA ALA A 147 8.79 -6.88 -10.14
C ALA A 147 8.52 -5.42 -9.75
N LEU A 148 9.35 -4.86 -8.88
CA LEU A 148 9.21 -3.46 -8.44
C LEU A 148 9.42 -2.46 -9.59
N MET A 149 10.42 -2.66 -10.45
CA MET A 149 10.65 -1.81 -11.62
C MET A 149 9.51 -1.90 -12.62
N ARG A 150 8.93 -3.08 -12.81
CA ARG A 150 7.76 -3.26 -13.66
C ARG A 150 6.53 -2.54 -13.12
N TYR A 151 6.30 -2.60 -11.80
CA TYR A 151 5.24 -1.82 -11.15
C TYR A 151 5.45 -0.32 -11.37
N LEU A 152 6.67 0.19 -11.15
CA LEU A 152 7.00 1.60 -11.37
C LEU A 152 6.73 2.03 -12.82
N GLU A 153 7.13 1.22 -13.80
CA GLU A 153 6.90 1.52 -15.20
C GLU A 153 5.40 1.57 -15.55
N ARG A 154 4.60 0.65 -15.00
CA ARG A 154 3.14 0.68 -15.18
C ARG A 154 2.50 1.93 -14.59
N VAL A 155 2.88 2.29 -13.35
CA VAL A 155 2.38 3.50 -12.71
C VAL A 155 2.81 4.74 -13.50
N ARG A 156 4.07 4.82 -13.93
CA ARG A 156 4.60 5.91 -14.76
C ARG A 156 3.85 6.01 -16.08
N SER A 157 3.62 4.91 -16.79
CA SER A 157 2.88 4.89 -18.04
C SER A 157 1.42 5.31 -17.88
N SER A 158 0.78 4.99 -16.75
CA SER A 158 -0.57 5.50 -16.46
C SER A 158 -0.56 6.97 -16.06
N TYR A 159 0.48 7.41 -15.34
CA TYR A 159 0.63 8.80 -14.91
C TYR A 159 0.85 9.76 -16.09
N THR A 160 1.66 9.39 -17.08
CA THR A 160 1.94 10.25 -18.25
C THR A 160 0.67 10.60 -19.04
N LYS A 161 -0.34 9.72 -19.01
CA LYS A 161 -1.66 9.95 -19.62
C LYS A 161 -2.53 10.97 -18.89
N LEU A 162 -2.19 11.34 -17.65
CA LEU A 162 -2.94 12.33 -16.88
C LEU A 162 -2.74 13.75 -17.42
N GLY A 163 -1.64 13.99 -18.14
CA GLY A 163 -1.25 15.31 -18.63
C GLY A 163 -0.93 16.30 -17.49
N GLU A 164 -0.74 15.81 -16.26
CA GLU A 164 -0.21 16.61 -15.16
C GLU A 164 1.33 16.67 -15.28
N PRO A 165 1.98 17.80 -14.97
CA PRO A 165 3.44 17.88 -14.94
C PRO A 165 4.02 16.79 -14.02
N GLU A 166 5.26 16.36 -14.26
CA GLU A 166 5.90 15.34 -13.45
C GLU A 166 5.83 15.76 -11.97
N SER A 167 5.05 15.01 -11.21
CA SER A 167 4.62 15.44 -9.88
C SER A 167 5.19 14.55 -8.80
N ARG A 168 5.13 15.13 -7.61
CA ARG A 168 5.41 14.51 -6.32
C ARG A 168 4.69 13.17 -6.10
N ALA A 169 3.62 12.88 -6.83
CA ALA A 169 2.96 11.57 -6.87
C ALA A 169 3.91 10.45 -7.31
N LEU A 170 4.68 10.64 -8.38
CA LEU A 170 5.62 9.62 -8.84
C LEU A 170 6.80 9.47 -7.88
N ASP A 171 7.30 10.56 -7.31
CA ASP A 171 8.35 10.50 -6.28
C ASP A 171 7.86 9.78 -5.02
N ALA A 172 6.60 9.97 -4.62
CA ALA A 172 5.99 9.24 -3.52
C ALA A 172 5.89 7.73 -3.81
N VAL A 173 5.48 7.36 -5.03
CA VAL A 173 5.42 5.94 -5.45
C VAL A 173 6.81 5.32 -5.45
N LYS A 174 7.81 6.03 -5.97
CA LYS A 174 9.22 5.59 -5.95
C LYS A 174 9.73 5.40 -4.52
N ALA A 175 9.44 6.34 -3.62
CA ALA A 175 9.80 6.23 -2.21
C ALA A 175 9.13 5.02 -1.53
N LEU A 176 7.85 4.76 -1.80
CA LEU A 176 7.16 3.55 -1.32
C LEU A 176 7.86 2.27 -1.83
N VAL A 177 8.16 2.22 -3.12
CA VAL A 177 8.83 1.06 -3.73
C VAL A 177 10.22 0.84 -3.12
N ALA A 178 10.97 1.91 -2.87
CA ALA A 178 12.26 1.83 -2.18
C ALA A 178 12.13 1.29 -0.76
N VAL A 179 11.15 1.76 0.01
CA VAL A 179 10.85 1.20 1.34
C VAL A 179 10.48 -0.28 1.25
N ARG A 180 9.63 -0.68 0.28
CA ARG A 180 9.30 -2.11 0.08
C ARG A 180 10.55 -2.94 -0.26
N TYR A 181 11.41 -2.44 -1.14
CA TYR A 181 12.65 -3.14 -1.47
C TYR A 181 13.56 -3.28 -0.25
N PHE A 182 13.74 -2.21 0.51
CA PHE A 182 14.49 -2.24 1.77
C PHE A 182 13.96 -3.31 2.71
N ASN A 183 12.64 -3.44 2.84
CA ASN A 183 12.04 -4.46 3.69
C ASN A 183 12.37 -5.88 3.21
N TYR A 184 12.29 -6.13 1.91
CA TYR A 184 12.68 -7.42 1.35
C TYR A 184 14.18 -7.67 1.56
N PHE A 185 15.01 -6.65 1.40
CA PHE A 185 16.46 -6.72 1.62
C PHE A 185 16.78 -7.10 3.07
N ARG A 186 16.14 -6.46 4.04
CA ARG A 186 16.30 -6.76 5.47
C ARG A 186 15.83 -8.16 5.85
N ASN A 187 14.83 -8.70 5.15
CA ASN A 187 14.24 -10.00 5.45
C ASN A 187 14.60 -11.05 4.39
N ALA A 188 15.67 -10.84 3.61
CA ALA A 188 15.97 -11.64 2.44
C ALA A 188 16.15 -13.13 2.79
N GLU A 189 16.88 -13.41 3.87
CA GLU A 189 17.15 -14.77 4.34
C GLU A 189 15.85 -15.47 4.77
N LEU A 190 15.05 -14.82 5.63
CA LEU A 190 13.76 -15.34 6.10
C LEU A 190 12.80 -15.64 4.94
N LEU A 191 12.81 -14.79 3.92
CA LEU A 191 11.94 -14.91 2.75
C LEU A 191 12.52 -15.81 1.64
N GLY A 192 13.74 -16.35 1.82
CA GLY A 192 14.42 -17.15 0.81
C GLY A 192 14.75 -16.38 -0.48
N LEU A 193 14.91 -15.06 -0.38
CA LEU A 193 15.16 -14.14 -1.50
C LEU A 193 16.65 -13.99 -1.78
N LYS A 194 17.00 -13.90 -3.06
CA LYS A 194 18.31 -13.42 -3.50
C LYS A 194 18.14 -12.02 -4.05
N LEU A 195 18.74 -11.03 -3.39
CA LEU A 195 18.57 -9.63 -3.69
C LEU A 195 19.90 -8.98 -4.10
N GLU A 196 19.78 -7.93 -4.90
CA GLU A 196 20.91 -7.07 -5.26
C GLU A 196 21.19 -6.09 -4.12
N GLU A 197 22.31 -5.38 -4.21
CA GLU A 197 22.63 -4.31 -3.27
C GLU A 197 21.56 -3.22 -3.31
N LEU A 198 21.06 -2.84 -2.12
CA LEU A 198 20.06 -1.80 -1.94
C LEU A 198 20.40 -0.52 -2.72
N GLU A 199 21.65 -0.04 -2.62
CA GLU A 199 22.08 1.20 -3.26
C GLU A 199 21.97 1.16 -4.80
N LYS A 200 22.25 0.00 -5.42
CA LYS A 200 22.08 -0.15 -6.88
C LYS A 200 20.62 -0.01 -7.28
N VAL A 201 19.71 -0.60 -6.50
CA VAL A 201 18.28 -0.53 -6.77
C VAL A 201 17.72 0.87 -6.48
N LEU A 202 18.16 1.53 -5.40
CA LEU A 202 17.77 2.92 -5.11
C LEU A 202 18.18 3.87 -6.24
N ALA A 203 19.39 3.71 -6.78
CA ALA A 203 19.87 4.49 -7.91
C ALA A 203 19.01 4.29 -9.18
N GLU A 204 18.59 3.05 -9.45
CA GLU A 204 17.76 2.72 -10.61
C GLU A 204 16.31 3.22 -10.49
N ILE A 205 15.73 3.19 -9.29
CA ILE A 205 14.38 3.74 -9.02
C ILE A 205 14.32 5.23 -9.43
N GLY A 206 15.45 5.95 -9.34
CA GLY A 206 15.57 7.32 -9.83
C GLY A 206 14.72 8.30 -9.02
N ILE A 207 14.93 8.33 -7.71
CA ILE A 207 14.20 9.19 -6.77
C ILE A 207 14.72 10.62 -6.89
N ASN A 208 13.83 11.62 -6.81
CA ASN A 208 14.26 13.00 -6.73
C ASN A 208 15.23 13.21 -5.54
N PRO A 209 16.40 13.85 -5.72
CA PRO A 209 17.39 14.00 -4.66
C PRO A 209 16.86 14.64 -3.36
N VAL A 210 15.88 15.55 -3.47
CA VAL A 210 15.25 16.19 -2.30
C VAL A 210 14.47 15.17 -1.46
N VAL A 211 13.79 14.23 -2.13
CA VAL A 211 13.04 13.16 -1.47
C VAL A 211 13.98 12.06 -0.97
N GLU A 212 15.05 11.79 -1.71
CA GLU A 212 16.05 10.76 -1.37
C GLU A 212 16.68 11.00 0.00
N VAL A 213 17.06 12.25 0.33
CA VAL A 213 17.64 12.58 1.65
C VAL A 213 16.69 12.21 2.79
N SER A 214 15.41 12.58 2.67
CA SER A 214 14.41 12.26 3.69
C SER A 214 14.09 10.76 3.74
N LEU A 215 14.05 10.10 2.58
CA LEU A 215 13.90 8.65 2.49
C LEU A 215 15.05 7.93 3.18
N ARG A 216 16.31 8.33 2.98
CA ARG A 216 17.47 7.72 3.65
C ARG A 216 17.33 7.77 5.17
N ARG A 217 16.87 8.89 5.73
CA ARG A 217 16.57 8.99 7.18
C ARG A 217 15.48 8.01 7.63
N VAL A 218 14.47 7.79 6.79
CA VAL A 218 13.43 6.77 7.04
C VAL A 218 14.06 5.38 7.05
N LEU A 219 14.85 5.03 6.04
CA LEU A 219 15.51 3.72 5.96
C LEU A 219 16.47 3.47 7.12
N GLU A 220 17.30 4.45 7.49
CA GLU A 220 18.19 4.38 8.67
C GLU A 220 17.41 4.16 9.97
N ARG A 221 16.25 4.80 10.11
CA ARG A 221 15.38 4.62 11.28
C ARG A 221 14.80 3.20 11.34
N LEU A 222 14.40 2.67 10.19
CA LEU A 222 13.89 1.30 10.09
C LEU A 222 15.00 0.25 10.30
N GLU A 223 16.22 0.54 9.86
CA GLU A 223 17.39 -0.33 10.05
C GLU A 223 17.71 -0.55 11.54
N LYS A 224 17.55 0.50 12.35
CA LYS A 224 17.82 0.48 13.80
C LYS A 224 16.76 -0.24 14.63
N LEU A 225 15.71 -0.78 14.00
CA LEU A 225 14.71 -1.58 14.72
C LEU A 225 15.30 -2.97 15.00
N GLU A 226 15.60 -3.26 16.27
CA GLU A 226 16.06 -4.58 16.73
C GLU A 226 15.13 -5.71 16.27
N GLU A 227 15.70 -6.90 15.98
CA GLU A 227 14.99 -8.10 15.49
C GLU A 227 13.76 -8.49 16.33
N ALA A 228 13.73 -8.18 17.62
CA ALA A 228 12.58 -8.43 18.50
C ALA A 228 11.33 -7.58 18.17
N LYS A 229 11.43 -6.60 17.25
CA LYS A 229 10.33 -5.73 16.81
C LYS A 229 9.77 -6.09 15.43
N LEU A 230 10.21 -7.19 14.80
CA LEU A 230 9.76 -7.60 13.46
C LEU A 230 8.23 -7.74 13.34
N ALA A 231 7.56 -8.27 14.38
CA ALA A 231 6.10 -8.32 14.45
C ALA A 231 5.40 -6.97 14.19
N ARG A 232 6.05 -5.85 14.59
CA ARG A 232 5.52 -4.48 14.46
C ARG A 232 6.11 -3.71 13.30
N TYR A 233 6.92 -4.37 12.48
CA TYR A 233 7.67 -3.71 11.44
C TYR A 233 6.75 -2.88 10.52
N THR A 234 5.59 -3.42 10.16
CA THR A 234 4.57 -2.74 9.37
C THR A 234 4.06 -1.43 10.01
N VAL A 235 3.89 -1.38 11.33
CA VAL A 235 3.46 -0.18 12.06
C VAL A 235 4.57 0.86 12.08
N HIS A 236 5.81 0.43 12.30
CA HIS A 236 6.97 1.32 12.30
C HIS A 236 7.29 1.85 10.89
N GLU A 237 7.20 1.01 9.86
CA GLU A 237 7.28 1.39 8.45
C GLU A 237 6.27 2.50 8.14
N ALA A 238 5.00 2.28 8.49
CA ALA A 238 3.93 3.25 8.27
C ALA A 238 4.19 4.55 9.04
N SER A 239 4.59 4.46 10.31
CA SER A 239 4.89 5.63 11.17
C SER A 239 6.08 6.46 10.69
N ALA A 240 7.06 5.84 10.03
CA ALA A 240 8.23 6.54 9.49
C ALA A 240 7.98 7.07 8.07
N THR A 241 7.29 6.28 7.23
CA THR A 241 7.16 6.58 5.80
C THR A 241 5.96 7.48 5.51
N TYR A 242 4.82 7.30 6.16
CA TYR A 242 3.61 8.08 5.89
C TYR A 242 3.82 9.60 6.07
N PRO A 243 4.48 10.10 7.13
CA PRO A 243 4.73 11.54 7.28
C PRO A 243 5.49 12.15 6.11
N LEU A 244 6.54 11.48 5.62
CA LEU A 244 7.31 11.90 4.45
C LEU A 244 6.41 12.01 3.21
N LEU A 245 5.63 10.97 2.92
CA LEU A 245 4.76 10.96 1.74
C LEU A 245 3.63 11.99 1.86
N LYS A 246 3.10 12.18 3.06
CA LYS A 246 2.08 13.20 3.33
C LYS A 246 2.62 14.61 3.12
N GLU A 247 3.79 14.93 3.66
CA GLU A 247 4.44 16.22 3.45
C GLU A 247 4.71 16.47 1.97
N LEU A 248 5.18 15.45 1.28
CA LEU A 248 5.44 15.49 -0.15
C LEU A 248 4.16 15.82 -0.94
N LEU A 249 3.04 15.15 -0.64
CA LEU A 249 1.83 15.18 -1.48
C LEU A 249 0.77 16.22 -1.07
N ALA A 250 0.65 16.54 0.22
CA ALA A 250 -0.48 17.34 0.73
C ALA A 250 -0.46 18.79 0.23
N TYR A 251 0.72 19.34 -0.06
CA TYR A 251 0.91 20.75 -0.39
C TYR A 251 1.20 21.03 -1.87
N SER A 252 1.23 20.02 -2.73
CA SER A 252 1.61 20.18 -4.14
C SER A 252 0.47 20.48 -5.11
N GLY A 253 -0.78 20.49 -4.64
CA GLY A 253 -1.96 20.62 -5.51
C GLY A 253 -2.08 19.47 -6.52
N GLY A 254 -3.07 19.50 -7.41
CA GLY A 254 -3.25 18.48 -8.46
C GLY A 254 -3.99 17.22 -7.99
N LEU A 255 -4.82 16.66 -8.87
CA LEU A 255 -5.66 15.51 -8.55
C LEU A 255 -4.80 14.25 -8.38
N ALA A 256 -3.72 14.09 -9.14
CA ALA A 256 -2.84 12.93 -9.02
C ALA A 256 -2.18 12.85 -7.63
N ASN A 257 -1.66 13.98 -7.12
CA ASN A 257 -1.02 14.03 -5.80
C ASN A 257 -2.00 13.68 -4.67
N ILE A 258 -3.21 14.25 -4.71
CA ILE A 258 -4.25 14.01 -3.68
C ILE A 258 -4.75 12.56 -3.78
N LEU A 259 -4.93 12.03 -4.99
CA LEU A 259 -5.28 10.63 -5.19
C LEU A 259 -4.18 9.70 -4.66
N THR A 260 -2.91 9.98 -4.96
CA THR A 260 -1.79 9.22 -4.41
C THR A 260 -1.77 9.28 -2.89
N LEU A 261 -1.97 10.45 -2.28
CA LEU A 261 -2.02 10.59 -0.82
C LEU A 261 -3.14 9.74 -0.21
N TYR A 262 -4.32 9.77 -0.82
CA TYR A 262 -5.45 8.96 -0.42
C TYR A 262 -5.15 7.46 -0.52
N LEU A 263 -4.53 7.01 -1.61
CA LEU A 263 -4.19 5.60 -1.79
C LEU A 263 -3.06 5.15 -0.87
N VAL A 264 -2.10 6.01 -0.55
CA VAL A 264 -1.06 5.73 0.45
C VAL A 264 -1.67 5.64 1.84
N ASN A 265 -2.59 6.54 2.18
CA ASN A 265 -3.29 6.51 3.46
C ASN A 265 -4.04 5.18 3.63
N ARG A 266 -4.85 4.78 2.64
CA ARG A 266 -5.58 3.50 2.68
C ARG A 266 -4.68 2.28 2.65
N TYR A 267 -3.52 2.36 2.00
CA TYR A 267 -2.53 1.28 1.97
C TYR A 267 -1.98 1.00 3.36
N TYR A 268 -1.56 2.06 4.06
CA TYR A 268 -1.04 1.92 5.41
C TYR A 268 -2.14 1.63 6.44
N GLU A 269 -3.35 2.18 6.26
CA GLU A 269 -4.50 1.85 7.10
C GLU A 269 -4.79 0.35 7.04
N LEU A 270 -4.92 -0.22 5.84
CA LEU A 270 -5.12 -1.65 5.63
C LEU A 270 -4.02 -2.48 6.33
N LYS A 271 -2.76 -2.10 6.12
CA LYS A 271 -1.60 -2.79 6.68
C LYS A 271 -1.55 -2.75 8.20
N VAL A 272 -1.90 -1.61 8.80
CA VAL A 272 -1.89 -1.45 10.27
C VAL A 272 -3.11 -2.11 10.90
N LEU A 273 -4.28 -2.06 10.26
CA LEU A 273 -5.48 -2.77 10.72
C LEU A 273 -5.26 -4.27 10.71
N ARG A 274 -4.65 -4.81 9.66
CA ARG A 274 -4.23 -6.21 9.60
C ARG A 274 -3.42 -6.58 10.83
N TYR A 275 -2.38 -5.81 11.17
CA TYR A 275 -1.61 -6.05 12.39
C TYR A 275 -2.45 -5.93 13.69
N SER A 276 -3.30 -4.91 13.76
CA SER A 276 -3.98 -4.51 15.01
C SER A 276 -5.22 -5.35 15.33
N LEU A 277 -5.86 -5.96 14.33
CA LEU A 277 -7.07 -6.76 14.47
C LEU A 277 -6.80 -8.25 14.66
N LEU A 278 -5.59 -8.71 14.36
CA LEU A 278 -5.25 -10.11 14.56
C LEU A 278 -5.13 -10.42 16.06
N PRO A 279 -5.56 -11.63 16.50
CA PRO A 279 -5.29 -12.11 17.85
C PRO A 279 -3.80 -11.98 18.20
N LYS A 280 -3.47 -11.53 19.41
CA LYS A 280 -2.08 -11.34 19.86
C LYS A 280 -1.22 -12.60 19.70
N SER A 281 -1.83 -13.79 19.78
CA SER A 281 -1.19 -15.09 19.53
C SER A 281 -0.72 -15.29 18.09
N LEU A 282 -1.32 -14.59 17.12
CA LEU A 282 -1.02 -14.67 15.69
C LEU A 282 -0.14 -13.51 15.18
N ARG A 283 0.09 -12.46 15.99
CA ARG A 283 0.93 -11.30 15.63
C ARG A 283 2.44 -11.59 15.63
N ARG A 284 2.86 -12.85 15.57
CA ARG A 284 4.28 -13.25 15.62
C ARG A 284 4.98 -13.26 14.26
N TRP A 285 4.28 -12.90 13.19
CA TRP A 285 4.74 -12.97 11.81
C TRP A 285 4.45 -11.68 11.05
#